data_AF-A0A973R4U1-F1
#
_entry.id   AF-A0A973R4U1-F1
#
_cell.length_a   1.000
_cell.length_b   1.000
_cell.length_c   1.000
_cell.angle_alpha   90.00
_cell.angle_beta   90.00
_cell.angle_gamma   90.00
#
_symmetry.space_group_name_H-M   'P 1'
#
loop_
_entity.id
_entity.type
_entity.pdbx_description
1 polymer ?
#
loop_
_entity_poly.entity_id
_entity_poly.type
_entity_poly.pdbx_seq_one_letter_code
_entity_poly.pdbx_strand_id
1 'polypeptide(L)'
;MGYNFSLVLNREITDSESETLKQSGCSQAAFTTDSLPTDASVPVTRLDFDDTISPTLAAAIEAALEAVKNVPDITVPGLTVPAQPAEPAQQPEPVATAAGAE
;
A
#
# COMPACT_ATOMS: atom_id res chain seq x y z
N MET A 1 -3.00 -12.98 -7.44
CA MET A 1 -1.78 -12.48 -6.77
C MET A 1 -2.24 -11.42 -5.78
N GLY A 2 -1.82 -11.52 -4.52
CA GLY A 2 -2.09 -10.49 -3.52
C GLY A 2 -0.85 -9.65 -3.27
N TYR A 3 -1.04 -8.34 -3.09
CA TYR A 3 0.00 -7.37 -2.79
C TYR A 3 0.09 -7.17 -1.28
N ASN A 4 1.26 -7.45 -0.73
CA ASN A 4 1.54 -7.32 0.70
C ASN A 4 2.48 -6.13 0.90
N PHE A 5 2.06 -5.16 1.70
CA PHE A 5 2.88 -4.01 2.07
C PHE A 5 2.42 -3.43 3.40
N SER A 6 3.30 -2.73 4.09
CA SER A 6 2.97 -2.11 5.37
C SER A 6 3.34 -0.63 5.37
N LEU A 7 2.48 0.20 5.96
CA LEU A 7 2.69 1.63 6.17
C LEU A 7 2.85 1.89 7.66
N VAL A 8 3.79 2.74 8.03
CA VAL A 8 4.00 3.21 9.41
C VAL A 8 3.63 4.67 9.48
N LEU A 9 2.73 5.03 10.38
CA LEU A 9 2.30 6.40 10.63
C LEU A 9 3.25 7.11 11.59
N ASN A 10 3.21 8.44 11.64
CA ASN A 10 4.06 9.23 12.55
C ASN A 10 3.57 9.24 14.01
N ARG A 11 2.35 8.77 14.27
CA ARG A 11 1.75 8.68 15.61
C ARG A 11 0.80 7.50 15.70
N GLU A 12 0.41 7.18 16.93
CA GLU A 12 -0.74 6.33 17.18
C GLU A 12 -2.03 7.07 16.81
N ILE A 13 -2.90 6.41 16.04
CA ILE A 13 -4.22 6.94 15.67
C ILE A 13 -5.29 6.43 16.63
N THR A 14 -6.32 7.24 16.79
CA THR A 14 -7.52 6.85 17.56
C THR A 14 -8.39 5.86 16.78
N ASP A 15 -9.30 5.19 17.48
CA ASP A 15 -10.27 4.28 16.86
C ASP A 15 -11.10 4.99 15.77
N SER A 16 -11.58 6.22 16.02
CA SER A 16 -12.30 7.01 15.00
C SER A 16 -11.45 7.37 13.77
N GLU A 17 -10.17 7.69 13.95
CA GLU A 17 -9.25 7.90 12.82
C GLU A 17 -9.05 6.60 12.04
N SER A 18 -8.94 5.45 12.73
CA SER A 18 -8.83 4.15 12.09
C SER A 18 -10.08 3.78 11.27
N GLU A 19 -11.28 4.11 11.77
CA GLU A 19 -12.53 3.94 11.02
C GLU A 19 -12.56 4.84 9.79
N THR A 20 -12.10 6.09 9.92
CA THR A 20 -11.99 7.03 8.80
C THR A 20 -11.07 6.48 7.72
N LEU A 21 -9.92 5.92 8.10
CA LEU A 21 -8.98 5.29 7.16
C LEU A 21 -9.60 4.08 6.47
N LYS A 22 -10.30 3.21 7.22
CA LYS A 22 -11.02 2.06 6.65
C LYS A 22 -12.03 2.51 5.59
N GLN A 23 -12.86 3.51 5.90
CA GLN A 23 -13.85 4.06 4.98
C GLN A 23 -13.22 4.77 3.77
N SER A 24 -12.01 5.29 3.91
CA SER A 24 -11.31 6.05 2.87
C SER A 24 -10.49 5.19 1.90
N GLY A 25 -10.43 3.87 2.09
CA GLY A 25 -9.72 2.96 1.20
C GLY A 25 -8.81 1.96 1.91
N CYS A 26 -8.52 2.15 3.20
CA CYS A 26 -7.74 1.20 4.00
C CYS A 26 -8.59 0.09 4.65
N SER A 27 -9.73 -0.27 4.05
CA SER A 27 -10.62 -1.32 4.58
C SER A 27 -9.94 -2.69 4.68
N GLN A 28 -8.96 -2.95 3.81
CA GLN A 28 -8.19 -4.20 3.77
C GLN A 28 -6.96 -4.15 4.70
N ALA A 29 -6.72 -3.02 5.38
CA ALA A 29 -5.57 -2.85 6.25
C ALA A 29 -5.85 -3.38 7.66
N ALA A 30 -4.92 -4.17 8.20
CA ALA A 30 -4.85 -4.52 9.60
C ALA A 30 -4.10 -3.42 10.38
N PHE A 31 -4.75 -2.84 11.38
CA PHE A 31 -4.18 -1.78 12.21
C PHE A 31 -3.51 -2.42 13.43
N THR A 32 -2.23 -2.13 13.61
CA THR A 32 -1.41 -2.68 14.69
C THR A 32 -0.62 -1.56 15.36
N THR A 33 -0.38 -1.66 16.66
CA THR A 33 0.56 -0.76 17.35
C THR A 33 1.99 -1.24 17.12
N ASP A 34 2.87 -0.31 16.75
CA ASP A 34 4.28 -0.52 16.50
C ASP A 34 5.09 0.66 17.05
N SER A 35 6.39 0.73 16.78
CA SER A 35 7.25 1.81 17.27
C SER A 35 7.97 2.48 16.12
N LEU A 36 8.25 3.78 16.25
CA LEU A 36 8.92 4.52 15.19
C LEU A 36 10.25 3.83 14.82
N PRO A 37 10.55 3.62 13.53
CA PRO A 37 11.79 2.98 13.11
C PRO A 37 13.04 3.76 13.54
N THR A 38 12.91 5.07 13.76
CA THR A 38 13.97 5.94 14.27
C THR A 38 14.03 5.99 15.80
N ASP A 39 12.93 5.69 16.50
CA ASP A 39 12.85 5.74 17.96
C ASP A 39 11.80 4.76 18.50
N ALA A 40 12.28 3.69 19.14
CA ALA A 40 11.41 2.62 19.65
C ALA A 40 10.59 3.01 20.89
N SER A 41 10.81 4.19 21.48
CA SER A 41 10.03 4.67 22.63
C SER A 41 8.77 5.44 22.20
N VAL A 42 8.63 5.78 20.92
CA VAL A 42 7.44 6.47 20.40
C VAL A 42 6.49 5.44 19.77
N PRO A 43 5.30 5.23 20.37
CA PRO A 43 4.28 4.35 19.80
C PRO A 43 3.68 4.98 18.55
N VAL A 44 3.53 4.16 17.51
CA VAL A 44 2.92 4.55 16.24
C VAL A 44 1.97 3.46 15.74
N THR A 45 1.09 3.83 14.84
CA THR A 45 0.24 2.85 14.17
C THR A 45 0.93 2.34 12.90
N ARG A 46 1.00 1.02 12.77
CA ARG A 46 1.34 0.31 11.55
C ARG A 46 0.07 -0.22 10.90
N LEU A 47 -0.09 0.05 9.61
CA LEU A 47 -1.11 -0.53 8.76
C LEU A 47 -0.45 -1.63 7.93
N ASP A 48 -0.94 -2.85 8.05
CA ASP A 48 -0.52 -3.97 7.24
C ASP A 48 -1.58 -4.27 6.19
N PHE A 49 -1.22 -4.22 4.91
CA PHE A 49 -2.13 -4.41 3.80
C PHE A 49 -1.84 -5.77 3.16
N ASP A 50 -2.86 -6.64 3.17
CA ASP A 50 -2.96 -7.79 2.30
C ASP A 50 -4.03 -7.47 1.23
N ASP A 51 -3.61 -6.74 0.20
CA ASP A 51 -4.51 -6.33 -0.86
C ASP A 51 -4.60 -7.43 -1.92
N THR A 52 -5.80 -7.99 -2.08
CA THR A 52 -6.06 -9.04 -3.08
C THR A 52 -6.96 -8.56 -4.22
N ILE A 53 -7.31 -7.26 -4.20
CA ILE A 53 -8.33 -6.63 -5.03
C ILE A 53 -7.69 -5.72 -6.08
N SER A 54 -6.65 -4.98 -5.71
CA SER A 54 -6.02 -3.99 -6.57
C SER A 54 -5.29 -4.66 -7.72
N PRO A 55 -5.30 -4.03 -8.92
CA PRO A 55 -4.64 -4.60 -10.09
C PRO A 55 -3.11 -4.58 -9.97
N THR A 56 -2.55 -3.60 -9.25
CA THR A 56 -1.11 -3.42 -9.06
C THR A 56 -0.78 -2.98 -7.63
N LEU A 57 0.43 -3.34 -7.16
CA LEU A 57 0.97 -2.85 -5.89
C LEU A 57 0.97 -1.32 -5.83
N ALA A 58 1.37 -0.65 -6.91
CA ALA A 58 1.40 0.81 -6.98
C ALA A 58 0.00 1.40 -6.74
N ALA A 59 -1.04 0.87 -7.39
CA ALA A 59 -2.41 1.32 -7.19
C ALA A 59 -2.88 1.11 -5.74
N ALA A 60 -2.50 -0.01 -5.12
CA ALA A 60 -2.83 -0.28 -3.72
C ALA A 60 -2.13 0.70 -2.76
N ILE A 61 -0.85 0.98 -2.98
CA ILE A 61 -0.07 1.95 -2.20
C ILE A 61 -0.63 3.37 -2.37
N GLU A 62 -0.93 3.77 -3.61
CA GLU A 62 -1.48 5.10 -3.89
C GLU A 62 -2.83 5.30 -3.21
N ALA A 63 -3.74 4.32 -3.29
CA ALA A 63 -5.03 4.37 -2.61
C ALA A 63 -4.85 4.48 -1.08
N ALA A 64 -3.91 3.73 -0.50
CA ALA A 64 -3.61 3.81 0.93
C ALA A 64 -3.03 5.18 1.33
N LEU A 65 -2.11 5.74 0.54
CA LEU A 65 -1.54 7.06 0.77
C LEU A 65 -2.59 8.17 0.62
N GLU A 66 -3.52 8.04 -0.33
CA GLU A 66 -4.64 8.96 -0.47
C GLU A 66 -5.61 8.87 0.73
N ALA A 67 -5.88 7.67 1.22
CA ALA A 67 -6.70 7.49 2.42
C ALA A 67 -6.07 8.18 3.64
N VAL A 68 -4.75 8.06 3.82
CA VAL A 68 -4.03 8.72 4.92
C VAL A 68 -4.17 10.25 4.89
N LYS A 69 -4.28 10.87 3.71
CA LYS A 69 -4.50 12.32 3.59
C LYS A 69 -5.85 12.78 4.14
N ASN A 70 -6.83 11.90 4.29
CA ASN A 70 -8.13 12.25 4.89
C ASN A 70 -8.05 12.46 6.40
N VAL A 71 -6.98 11.96 7.05
CA VAL A 71 -6.74 12.22 8.47
C VAL A 71 -5.73 13.35 8.61
N PRO A 72 -6.13 14.51 9.14
CA PRO A 72 -5.23 15.64 9.30
C PRO A 72 -4.13 15.32 10.31
N ASP A 73 -2.94 15.88 10.07
CA ASP A 73 -1.77 15.73 10.95
C ASP A 73 -1.16 14.31 11.00
N ILE A 74 -1.58 13.42 10.09
CA ILE A 74 -0.96 12.12 9.86
C ILE A 74 -0.01 12.20 8.67
N THR A 75 1.17 11.62 8.84
CA THR A 75 2.15 11.39 7.77
C THR A 75 2.64 9.95 7.79
N VAL A 76 3.18 9.50 6.67
CA VAL A 76 3.71 8.13 6.50
C VAL A 76 5.24 8.18 6.46
N PRO A 77 5.93 8.21 7.61
CA PRO A 77 7.39 8.20 7.66
C PRO A 77 8.02 6.90 7.17
N GLY A 78 7.28 5.79 7.17
CA GLY A 78 7.80 4.48 6.78
C GLY A 78 6.86 3.74 5.84
N LEU A 79 7.41 3.20 4.76
CA LEU A 79 6.73 2.27 3.86
C LEU A 79 7.63 1.06 3.68
N THR A 80 7.10 -0.12 3.97
CA THR A 80 7.80 -1.39 3.82
C THR A 80 7.08 -2.24 2.79
N VAL A 81 7.80 -2.63 1.75
CA VAL A 81 7.30 -3.55 0.72
C VAL A 81 8.19 -4.78 0.76
N PRO A 82 7.73 -5.92 1.31
CA PRO A 82 8.46 -7.17 1.21
C PRO A 82 8.68 -7.56 -0.25
N ALA A 83 9.73 -8.33 -0.51
CA ALA A 83 10.00 -8.83 -1.86
C ALA A 83 8.82 -9.68 -2.34
N GLN A 84 8.05 -9.12 -3.26
CA GLN A 84 6.92 -9.82 -3.85
C GLN A 84 7.41 -10.70 -5.01
N PRO A 85 6.78 -11.87 -5.24
CA PRO A 85 7.05 -12.64 -6.45
C PRO A 85 6.85 -11.71 -7.64
N ALA A 86 7.90 -11.47 -8.42
CA ALA A 86 7.81 -10.64 -9.60
C ALA A 86 6.70 -11.22 -10.48
N GLU A 87 5.66 -10.42 -10.72
CA GLU A 87 4.72 -10.75 -11.79
C GLU A 87 5.56 -10.94 -13.05
N PRO A 88 5.36 -12.04 -13.81
CA PRO A 88 6.07 -12.21 -15.05
C PRO A 88 5.74 -10.99 -15.89
N ALA A 89 6.75 -10.13 -16.12
CA ALA A 89 6.64 -8.97 -16.98
C ALA A 89 5.96 -9.48 -18.25
N GLN A 90 4.74 -8.99 -18.51
CA GLN A 90 4.03 -9.33 -19.74
C GLN A 90 5.00 -8.97 -20.86
N GLN A 91 5.64 -10.00 -21.44
CA GLN A 91 6.52 -9.82 -22.58
C GLN A 91 5.68 -9.09 -23.61
N PRO A 92 6.14 -7.94 -24.15
CA PRO A 92 5.44 -7.34 -25.27
C PRO A 92 5.34 -8.42 -26.35
N GLU A 93 4.12 -8.85 -26.65
CA GLU A 93 3.85 -9.77 -27.75
C GLU A 93 4.54 -9.18 -28.98
N PRO A 94 5.38 -9.93 -29.70
CA PRO A 94 5.98 -9.42 -30.92
C PRO A 94 4.83 -9.09 -31.87
N VAL A 95 4.64 -7.80 -32.14
CA VAL A 95 3.86 -7.30 -33.26
C VAL A 95 4.40 -8.00 -34.51
N ALA A 96 3.67 -9.03 -34.95
CA ALA A 96 3.90 -9.67 -36.22
C ALA A 96 3.57 -8.62 -37.29
N THR A 97 4.60 -7.92 -37.75
CA THR A 97 4.53 -7.18 -39.00
C THR A 97 4.41 -8.23 -40.11
N ALA A 98 3.20 -8.42 -40.62
CA ALA A 98 3.00 -9.05 -41.92
C ALA A 98 2.90 -7.92 -42.95
N ALA A 99 4.08 -7.46 -43.38
CA ALA A 99 4.24 -6.68 -44.60
C ALA A 99 4.59 -7.64 -45.75
N GLY A 100 3.81 -7.56 -46.84
CA GLY A 100 4.05 -8.21 -48.14
C GLY A 100 3.58 -9.66 -48.22
N ALA A 101 3.15 -10.22 -49.34
CA ALA A 101 3.06 -9.83 -50.75
C ALA A 101 2.21 -10.98 -51.37
N GLU A 102 1.17 -10.81 -52.18
CA GLU A 102 1.11 -10.53 -53.63
C GLU A 102 -0.33 -10.89 -54.08
#